data_AF-A0A961U5J0-F1
#
_entry.id   AF-A0A961U5J0-F1
#
_cell.length_a   1.000
_cell.length_b   1.000
_cell.length_c   1.000
_cell.angle_alpha   90.00
_cell.angle_beta   90.00
_cell.angle_gamma   90.00
#
_symmetry.space_group_name_H-M   'P 1'
#
loop_
_entity.id
_entity.type
_entity.pdbx_description
1 polymer ?
#
loop_
_entity_poly.entity_id
_entity_poly.type
_entity_poly.pdbx_seq_one_letter_code
_entity_poly.pdbx_strand_id
1 'polypeptide(L)'
;WLGHLMVSRSEAARPLLTPGEVMQLPPDDEIVMVAGIAPIRAKKTRYFEDARLTERLLPVPADPRAGLAPQPDDWSALTPLAGAIPTQGNVAAAPAANGAAKPPPVTRPDDDPANAGLRREPGLEPHKDIAPDQPKPPANEFEPDIDEPDSDAATNRMLVRNMRLVARQVSMDPGDNMDL
;
A
#
# COMPACT_ATOMS: atom_id res chain seq x y z
N TRP A 1 -4.64 -53.52 42.88
CA TRP A 1 -5.58 -52.39 42.75
C TRP A 1 -4.98 -51.47 41.69
N LEU A 2 -5.40 -51.59 40.43
CA LEU A 2 -4.81 -50.84 39.32
C LEU A 2 -5.62 -49.55 39.17
N GLY A 3 -5.03 -48.42 39.58
CA GLY A 3 -5.70 -47.12 39.52
C GLY A 3 -5.99 -46.76 38.06
N HIS A 4 -7.25 -46.49 37.74
CA HIS A 4 -7.63 -45.88 36.48
C HIS A 4 -7.00 -44.48 36.43
N LEU A 5 -5.99 -44.31 35.59
CA LEU A 5 -5.44 -43.00 35.28
C LEU A 5 -6.37 -42.37 34.23
N MET A 6 -7.23 -41.44 34.65
CA MET A 6 -7.98 -40.62 33.70
C MET A 6 -7.02 -39.62 33.06
N VAL A 7 -6.76 -39.78 31.78
CA VAL A 7 -6.02 -38.80 30.99
C VAL A 7 -7.00 -38.12 30.04
N SER A 8 -7.31 -36.84 30.29
CA SER A 8 -8.04 -36.01 29.32
C SER A 8 -7.03 -35.43 28.32
N ARG A 9 -7.19 -35.75 27.03
CA ARG A 9 -6.45 -35.08 25.96
C ARG A 9 -7.28 -33.89 25.48
N SER A 10 -6.74 -32.69 25.59
CA SER A 10 -7.28 -31.51 24.91
C SER A 10 -6.46 -31.26 23.65
N GLU A 11 -7.15 -31.21 22.51
CA GLU A 11 -6.56 -30.81 21.23
C GLU A 11 -7.05 -29.40 20.92
N ALA A 12 -6.12 -28.49 20.64
CA ALA A 12 -6.42 -27.13 20.23
C ALA A 12 -5.68 -26.85 18.92
N ALA A 13 -6.40 -26.40 17.90
CA ALA A 13 -5.80 -26.04 16.62
C ALA A 13 -4.82 -24.87 16.82
N ARG A 14 -3.58 -25.06 16.36
CA ARG A 14 -2.55 -24.02 16.36
C ARG A 14 -2.16 -23.69 14.93
N PRO A 15 -1.92 -22.42 14.60
CA PRO A 15 -1.39 -22.08 13.29
C PRO A 15 -0.02 -22.75 13.11
N LEU A 16 0.26 -23.20 11.88
CA LEU A 16 1.57 -23.79 11.54
C LEU A 16 2.70 -22.77 11.65
N LEU A 17 2.39 -21.51 11.30
CA LEU A 17 3.25 -20.33 11.42
C LEU A 17 2.39 -19.16 11.90
N THR A 18 2.90 -18.43 12.89
CA THR A 18 2.33 -17.17 13.36
C THR A 18 2.66 -16.03 12.39
N PRO A 19 1.88 -14.93 12.38
CA PRO A 19 2.18 -13.77 11.55
C PRO A 19 3.60 -13.22 11.78
N GLY A 20 4.08 -13.21 13.02
CA GLY A 20 5.44 -12.78 13.35
C GLY A 20 6.52 -13.65 12.71
N GLU A 21 6.33 -14.97 12.69
CA GLU A 21 7.27 -15.90 12.02
C GLU A 21 7.25 -15.74 10.50
N VAL A 22 6.10 -15.43 9.90
CA VAL A 22 6.00 -15.12 8.47
C VAL A 22 6.72 -13.82 8.13
N MET A 23 6.57 -12.78 8.97
CA MET A 23 7.25 -11.50 8.76
C MET A 23 8.76 -11.56 8.97
N GLN A 24 9.24 -12.51 9.78
CA GLN A 24 10.67 -12.74 10.04
C GLN A 24 11.26 -13.84 9.17
N LEU A 25 10.55 -14.27 8.13
CA LEU A 25 11.05 -15.31 7.24
C LEU A 25 12.37 -14.84 6.58
N PRO A 26 13.41 -15.68 6.55
CA PRO A 26 14.64 -15.34 5.83
C PRO A 26 14.34 -14.97 4.38
N PRO A 27 15.09 -14.06 3.77
CA PRO A 27 14.85 -13.62 2.39
C PRO A 27 15.00 -14.77 1.37
N ASP A 28 15.71 -15.82 1.73
CA ASP A 28 15.97 -17.01 0.91
C ASP A 28 14.87 -18.07 1.04
N ASP A 29 13.96 -17.92 2.00
CA ASP A 29 12.85 -18.84 2.23
C ASP A 29 11.56 -18.22 1.67
N GLU A 30 10.61 -19.07 1.28
CA GLU A 30 9.26 -18.63 0.89
C GLU A 30 8.21 -19.70 1.19
N ILE A 31 6.94 -19.28 1.27
CA ILE A 31 5.80 -20.17 1.41
C ILE A 31 5.08 -20.23 0.07
N VAL A 32 5.05 -21.42 -0.53
CA VAL A 32 4.36 -21.67 -1.79
C VAL A 32 2.98 -22.25 -1.48
N MET A 33 1.95 -21.60 -2.01
CA MET A 33 0.57 -22.05 -1.93
C MET A 33 0.14 -22.54 -3.31
N VAL A 34 -0.29 -23.80 -3.38
CA VAL A 34 -0.81 -24.44 -4.60
C VAL A 34 -2.17 -25.04 -4.29
N ALA A 35 -3.13 -24.86 -5.19
CA ALA A 35 -4.48 -25.37 -5.02
C ALA A 35 -4.47 -26.90 -4.79
N GLY A 36 -5.18 -27.34 -3.74
CA GLY A 36 -5.29 -28.76 -3.39
C GLY A 36 -4.06 -29.36 -2.71
N ILE A 37 -3.01 -28.57 -2.44
CA ILE A 37 -1.79 -29.04 -1.77
C ILE A 37 -1.61 -28.25 -0.47
N ALA A 38 -1.15 -28.92 0.59
CA ALA A 38 -0.79 -28.24 1.83
C ALA A 38 0.31 -27.20 1.58
N PRO A 39 0.35 -26.07 2.31
CA PRO A 39 1.38 -25.05 2.14
C PRO A 39 2.79 -25.64 2.25
N ILE A 40 3.66 -25.27 1.30
CA ILE A 40 5.04 -25.78 1.23
C ILE A 40 5.98 -24.66 1.65
N ARG A 41 6.82 -24.93 2.66
CA ARG A 41 7.97 -24.07 2.95
C ARG A 41 9.12 -24.46 2.03
N ALA A 42 9.54 -23.54 1.18
CA ALA A 42 10.55 -23.74 0.16
C ALA A 42 11.68 -22.72 0.29
N LYS A 43 12.76 -22.94 -0.46
CA LYS A 43 13.82 -21.96 -0.68
C LYS A 43 13.62 -21.30 -2.03
N LYS A 44 13.88 -19.99 -2.11
CA LYS A 44 13.88 -19.23 -3.36
C LYS A 44 14.87 -19.83 -4.33
N THR A 45 14.42 -19.98 -5.57
CA THR A 45 15.29 -20.43 -6.66
C THR A 45 15.98 -19.23 -7.27
N ARG A 46 17.31 -19.16 -7.11
CA ARG A 46 18.14 -18.15 -7.78
C ARG A 46 18.44 -18.60 -9.20
N TYR A 47 17.65 -18.12 -10.16
CA TYR A 47 17.75 -18.54 -11.56
C TYR A 47 19.17 -18.42 -12.14
N PHE A 48 19.94 -17.41 -11.70
CA PHE A 48 21.31 -17.16 -12.17
C PHE A 48 22.34 -18.17 -11.63
N GLU A 49 22.01 -18.91 -10.57
CA GLU A 49 22.84 -19.99 -10.04
C GLU A 49 22.61 -21.32 -10.79
N ASP A 50 21.57 -21.41 -11.63
CA ASP A 50 21.29 -22.62 -12.41
C ASP A 50 22.33 -22.80 -13.52
N ALA A 51 23.11 -23.88 -13.43
CA ALA A 51 24.11 -24.27 -14.43
C ALA A 51 23.54 -24.32 -15.85
N ARG A 52 22.28 -24.77 -16.02
CA ARG A 52 21.63 -24.85 -17.33
C ARG A 52 21.38 -23.48 -17.95
N LEU A 53 21.11 -22.48 -17.10
CA LEU A 53 21.00 -21.11 -17.57
C LEU A 53 22.39 -20.58 -17.92
N THR A 54 23.40 -20.85 -17.09
CA THR A 54 24.77 -20.38 -17.31
C THR A 54 25.36 -20.91 -18.62
N GLU A 55 25.10 -22.16 -18.95
CA GLU A 55 25.50 -22.79 -20.23
C GLU A 55 24.87 -22.12 -21.46
N ARG A 56 23.70 -21.48 -21.29
CA ARG A 56 22.95 -20.82 -22.37
C ARG A 56 23.19 -19.31 -22.43
N LEU A 57 23.99 -18.75 -21.52
CA LEU A 57 24.32 -17.33 -21.53
C LEU A 57 25.11 -17.00 -22.78
N LEU A 58 24.55 -16.14 -23.63
CA LEU A 58 25.26 -15.51 -24.73
C LEU A 58 26.09 -14.34 -24.18
N PRO A 59 27.21 -13.98 -24.85
CA PRO A 59 27.94 -12.77 -24.50
C PRO A 59 27.01 -11.56 -24.56
N VAL A 60 27.27 -10.59 -23.67
CA VAL A 60 26.55 -9.31 -23.68
C VAL A 60 26.65 -8.72 -25.10
N PRO A 61 25.53 -8.29 -25.72
CA PRO A 61 25.57 -7.63 -27.02
C PRO A 61 26.51 -6.44 -26.99
N ALA A 62 27.26 -6.22 -28.08
CA ALA A 62 28.13 -5.07 -28.19
C ALA A 62 27.28 -3.79 -28.11
N ASP A 63 27.44 -3.03 -27.03
CA ASP A 63 26.83 -1.70 -26.92
C ASP A 63 27.76 -0.70 -27.65
N PRO A 64 27.30 -0.07 -28.75
CA PRO A 64 28.09 0.95 -29.45
C PRO A 64 28.37 2.19 -28.58
N ARG A 65 27.69 2.34 -27.44
CA ARG A 65 27.92 3.41 -26.46
C ARG A 65 28.78 2.97 -25.28
N ALA A 66 29.25 1.72 -25.24
CA ALA A 66 30.14 1.24 -24.19
C ALA A 66 31.42 2.11 -24.14
N GLY A 67 31.71 2.69 -22.98
CA GLY A 67 32.87 3.57 -22.77
C GLY A 67 32.64 5.04 -23.12
N LEU A 68 31.46 5.42 -23.64
CA LEU A 68 31.07 6.83 -23.66
C LEU A 68 30.73 7.28 -22.25
N ALA A 69 31.07 8.54 -21.93
CA ALA A 69 30.60 9.14 -20.69
C ALA A 69 29.06 9.11 -20.69
N PRO A 70 28.42 8.61 -19.60
CA PRO A 70 26.97 8.68 -19.50
C PRO A 70 26.53 10.13 -19.64
N GLN A 71 25.46 10.35 -20.39
CA GLN A 71 24.88 11.68 -20.52
C GLN A 71 24.49 12.14 -19.10
N PRO A 72 24.88 13.36 -18.67
CA PRO A 72 24.50 13.84 -17.36
C PRO A 72 22.98 13.85 -17.25
N ASP A 73 22.46 13.21 -16.20
CA ASP A 73 21.06 13.25 -15.86
C ASP A 73 20.80 14.43 -14.91
N ASP A 74 19.65 15.09 -15.10
CA ASP A 74 19.26 16.27 -14.30
C ASP A 74 18.99 15.92 -12.82
N TRP A 75 18.96 14.62 -12.47
CA TRP A 75 18.64 14.12 -11.14
C TRP A 75 19.89 13.87 -10.29
N SER A 76 21.01 13.40 -10.86
CA SER A 76 22.27 13.22 -10.12
C SER A 76 22.87 14.52 -9.59
N ALA A 77 22.52 15.65 -10.20
CA ALA A 77 22.91 16.98 -9.73
C ALA A 77 22.06 17.47 -8.54
N LEU A 78 20.93 16.83 -8.26
CA LEU A 78 20.07 17.19 -7.14
C LEU A 78 20.64 16.59 -5.86
N THR A 79 20.76 17.42 -4.82
CA THR A 79 21.09 16.95 -3.48
C THR A 79 20.01 15.95 -3.05
N PRO A 80 20.36 14.68 -2.75
CA PRO A 80 19.40 13.72 -2.22
C PRO A 80 18.70 14.34 -1.01
N LEU A 81 17.37 14.29 -0.97
CA LEU A 81 16.66 14.65 0.25
C LEU A 81 17.24 13.78 1.37
N ALA A 82 17.71 14.40 2.45
CA ALA A 82 18.09 13.67 3.64
C ALA A 82 16.82 12.98 4.15
N GLY A 83 16.61 11.74 3.70
CA GLY A 83 15.58 10.87 4.24
C GLY A 83 15.82 10.82 5.74
N ALA A 84 14.78 11.05 6.52
CA ALA A 84 14.84 10.86 7.95
C ALA A 84 15.30 9.42 8.20
N ILE A 85 16.59 9.25 8.47
CA ILE A 85 17.10 8.02 9.04
C ILE A 85 16.32 7.91 10.35
N PRO A 86 15.52 6.85 10.57
CA PRO A 86 14.97 6.63 11.89
C PRO A 86 16.18 6.35 12.79
N THR A 87 16.69 7.40 13.43
CA THR A 87 17.64 7.29 14.53
C THR A 87 16.95 6.42 15.57
N GLN A 88 17.39 5.17 15.63
CA GLN A 88 17.13 4.32 16.77
C GLN A 88 17.60 5.11 17.99
N GLY A 89 16.64 5.43 18.86
CA GLY A 89 16.79 6.38 19.94
C GLY A 89 17.99 6.04 20.81
N ASN A 90 18.88 7.02 20.96
CA ASN A 90 19.81 7.06 22.07
C ASN A 90 19.65 8.42 22.75
N VAL A 91 18.89 8.42 23.83
CA VAL A 91 18.74 9.55 24.74
C VAL A 91 20.08 9.77 25.46
N ALA A 92 20.79 10.83 25.10
CA ALA A 92 21.98 11.26 25.84
C ALA A 92 22.10 12.79 25.87
N ALA A 93 21.63 13.34 27.00
CA ALA A 93 22.12 14.50 27.74
C ALA A 93 22.66 15.73 26.98
N ALA A 94 21.91 16.83 27.07
CA ALA A 94 22.40 18.18 26.85
C ALA A 94 23.41 18.61 27.94
N PRO A 95 24.49 19.35 27.62
CA PRO A 95 25.31 19.99 28.62
C PRO A 95 24.75 21.37 28.99
N ALA A 96 24.62 21.59 30.30
CA ALA A 96 24.21 22.83 30.94
C ALA A 96 25.31 23.90 30.86
N ALA A 97 24.90 25.15 30.62
CA ALA A 97 25.73 26.34 30.84
C ALA A 97 25.08 27.20 31.94
N ASN A 98 25.87 27.43 32.99
CA ASN A 98 25.52 28.17 34.20
C ASN A 98 25.36 29.68 33.97
N GLY A 99 24.33 30.27 34.56
CA GLY A 99 24.20 31.72 34.81
C GLY A 99 23.34 31.96 36.04
N ALA A 100 23.97 32.28 37.17
CA ALA A 100 23.31 32.47 38.47
C ALA A 100 22.67 33.87 38.59
N ALA A 101 21.46 33.96 39.17
CA ALA A 101 21.21 34.71 40.42
C ALA A 101 19.71 34.79 40.81
N LYS A 102 19.49 34.53 42.12
CA LYS A 102 18.43 35.00 43.04
C LYS A 102 17.19 34.10 43.27
N PRO A 103 16.94 33.62 44.51
CA PRO A 103 15.73 32.88 44.87
C PRO A 103 14.61 33.82 45.32
N PRO A 104 13.33 33.48 45.07
CA PRO A 104 12.37 33.33 46.16
C PRO A 104 11.28 32.26 45.87
N PRO A 105 10.19 32.20 46.65
CA PRO A 105 9.92 31.26 47.72
C PRO A 105 9.24 29.95 47.29
N VAL A 106 9.25 28.98 48.21
CA VAL A 106 8.56 27.68 48.12
C VAL A 106 7.08 27.86 47.76
N THR A 107 6.68 27.39 46.58
CA THR A 107 5.26 27.23 46.19
C THR A 107 5.08 25.84 45.57
N ARG A 108 3.92 25.24 45.86
CA ARG A 108 3.55 23.84 45.65
C ARG A 108 3.56 23.46 44.15
N PRO A 109 3.77 22.18 43.80
CA PRO A 109 3.74 21.74 42.41
C PRO A 109 2.28 21.55 42.00
N ASP A 110 1.72 22.49 41.27
CA ASP A 110 0.60 22.28 40.33
C ASP A 110 0.14 23.65 39.82
N ASP A 111 0.94 24.31 38.99
CA ASP A 111 0.48 25.43 38.14
C ASP A 111 1.47 25.63 36.98
N ASP A 112 1.41 24.74 35.99
CA ASP A 112 2.01 24.94 34.68
C ASP A 112 1.02 25.69 33.77
N PRO A 113 1.22 26.99 33.49
CA PRO A 113 0.29 27.79 32.70
C PRO A 113 0.27 27.39 31.21
N ALA A 114 1.23 26.59 30.74
CA ALA A 114 1.21 26.05 29.37
C ALA A 114 0.26 24.86 29.21
N ASN A 115 -0.18 24.25 30.32
CA ASN A 115 -1.09 23.10 30.34
C ASN A 115 -2.50 23.42 30.90
N ALA A 116 -2.81 24.69 31.15
CA ALA A 116 -4.10 25.15 31.68
C ALA A 116 -5.25 25.24 30.63
N GLY A 117 -5.03 24.80 29.39
CA GLY A 117 -6.07 24.74 28.36
C GLY A 117 -6.93 23.47 28.50
N LEU A 118 -8.24 23.57 28.27
CA LEU A 118 -9.09 22.38 28.12
C LEU A 118 -8.52 21.52 26.98
N ARG A 119 -7.90 20.38 27.31
CA ARG A 119 -7.52 19.34 26.34
C ARG A 119 -8.81 18.78 25.73
N ARG A 120 -9.26 19.41 24.65
CA ARG A 120 -10.36 18.93 23.81
C ARG A 120 -9.75 17.99 22.79
N GLU A 121 -9.78 16.71 23.10
CA GLU A 121 -9.50 15.68 22.11
C GLU A 121 -10.56 15.82 21.01
N PRO A 122 -10.19 15.85 19.71
CA PRO A 122 -11.17 15.83 18.63
C PRO A 122 -12.06 14.60 18.82
N GLY A 123 -13.33 14.81 19.11
CA GLY A 123 -14.27 13.72 19.33
C GLY A 123 -14.35 12.83 18.09
N LEU A 124 -14.39 11.51 18.31
CA LEU A 124 -14.65 10.54 17.26
C LEU A 124 -15.91 10.95 16.47
N GLU A 125 -15.84 10.93 15.14
CA GLU A 125 -17.04 11.18 14.33
C GLU A 125 -18.14 10.18 14.73
N PRO A 126 -19.39 10.62 14.91
CA PRO A 126 -20.49 9.71 15.21
C PRO A 126 -20.60 8.66 14.10
N HIS A 127 -20.72 7.39 14.51
CA HIS A 127 -20.89 6.26 13.61
C HIS A 127 -21.98 6.57 12.58
N LYS A 128 -21.59 6.58 11.29
CA LYS A 128 -22.57 6.57 10.21
C LYS A 128 -23.01 5.13 10.05
N ASP A 129 -24.29 4.86 10.33
CA ASP A 129 -24.93 3.59 9.99
C ASP A 129 -24.96 3.45 8.47
N ILE A 130 -23.90 2.86 7.91
CA ILE A 130 -23.88 2.41 6.54
C ILE A 130 -24.81 1.20 6.52
N ALA A 131 -25.99 1.37 5.94
CA ALA A 131 -26.88 0.25 5.68
C ALA A 131 -26.07 -0.81 4.90
N PRO A 132 -26.12 -2.10 5.30
CA PRO A 132 -25.40 -3.13 4.58
C PRO A 132 -25.83 -3.08 3.11
N ASP A 133 -24.85 -3.02 2.22
CA ASP A 133 -25.08 -3.02 0.78
C ASP A 133 -26.03 -4.17 0.45
N GLN A 134 -27.07 -3.89 -0.34
CA GLN A 134 -28.01 -4.91 -0.77
C GLN A 134 -27.23 -6.07 -1.39
N PRO A 135 -27.54 -7.33 -1.02
CA PRO A 135 -26.81 -8.47 -1.54
C PRO A 135 -26.97 -8.52 -3.05
N LYS A 136 -25.91 -8.11 -3.76
CA LYS A 136 -25.80 -8.36 -5.19
C LYS A 136 -25.83 -9.88 -5.39
N PRO A 137 -26.60 -10.39 -6.36
CA PRO A 137 -26.50 -11.81 -6.71
C PRO A 137 -25.03 -12.13 -7.05
N PRO A 138 -24.54 -13.33 -6.69
CA PRO A 138 -23.16 -13.71 -6.97
C PRO A 138 -22.94 -13.63 -8.49
N ALA A 139 -22.05 -12.75 -8.92
CA ALA A 139 -21.64 -12.68 -10.31
C ALA A 139 -21.02 -14.03 -10.69
N ASN A 140 -21.54 -14.66 -11.73
CA ASN A 140 -21.02 -15.93 -12.22
C ASN A 140 -19.69 -15.65 -12.94
N GLU A 141 -18.56 -15.85 -12.25
CA GLU A 141 -17.20 -15.53 -12.71
C GLU A 141 -16.78 -16.25 -14.01
N PHE A 142 -17.55 -17.25 -14.47
CA PHE A 142 -17.30 -18.05 -15.66
C PHE A 142 -18.02 -17.54 -16.92
N GLU A 143 -18.85 -16.51 -16.80
CA GLU A 143 -19.64 -15.96 -17.91
C GLU A 143 -19.43 -14.44 -18.00
N PRO A 144 -18.33 -13.98 -18.64
CA PRO A 144 -17.97 -12.55 -18.70
C PRO A 144 -18.95 -11.69 -19.52
N ASP A 145 -19.84 -12.30 -20.31
CA ASP A 145 -20.61 -11.62 -21.36
C ASP A 145 -22.13 -11.56 -21.09
N ILE A 146 -22.62 -11.93 -19.90
CA ILE A 146 -24.08 -11.99 -19.62
C ILE A 146 -24.63 -10.70 -19.00
N ASP A 147 -23.78 -9.86 -18.39
CA ASP A 147 -24.23 -8.69 -17.63
C ASP A 147 -24.11 -7.35 -18.37
N GLU A 148 -23.72 -7.33 -19.66
CA GLU A 148 -23.75 -6.11 -20.45
C GLU A 148 -25.02 -6.10 -21.32
N PRO A 149 -26.05 -5.30 -21.00
CA PRO A 149 -27.12 -5.10 -21.95
C PRO A 149 -26.52 -4.39 -23.17
N ASP A 150 -26.44 -5.09 -24.30
CA ASP A 150 -26.11 -4.58 -25.65
C ASP A 150 -26.88 -3.28 -26.05
N SER A 151 -27.85 -2.87 -25.23
CA SER A 151 -28.58 -1.62 -25.23
C SER A 151 -27.69 -0.37 -25.23
N ASP A 152 -26.59 -0.32 -24.48
CA ASP A 152 -25.86 0.95 -24.27
C ASP A 152 -25.04 1.37 -25.49
N ALA A 153 -24.46 0.42 -26.22
CA ALA A 153 -23.73 0.70 -27.46
C ALA A 153 -24.66 1.23 -28.56
N ALA A 154 -25.87 0.66 -28.68
CA ALA A 154 -26.87 1.14 -29.63
C ALA A 154 -27.38 2.55 -29.28
N THR A 155 -27.62 2.80 -28.00
CA THR A 155 -28.10 4.08 -27.48
C THR A 155 -27.06 5.19 -27.66
N ASN A 156 -25.79 4.91 -27.35
CA ASN A 156 -24.69 5.85 -27.59
C ASN A 156 -24.50 6.18 -29.07
N ARG A 157 -24.63 5.19 -29.97
CA ARG A 157 -24.55 5.46 -31.43
C ARG A 157 -25.68 6.37 -31.91
N MET A 158 -26.89 6.22 -31.38
CA MET A 158 -28.01 7.12 -31.71
C MET A 158 -27.78 8.53 -31.17
N LEU A 159 -27.29 8.66 -29.93
CA LEU A 159 -26.98 9.96 -29.31
C LEU A 159 -25.93 10.75 -30.10
N VAL A 160 -24.81 10.09 -30.46
CA VAL A 160 -23.73 10.72 -31.25
C VAL A 160 -24.22 11.17 -32.63
N ARG A 161 -25.10 10.37 -33.27
CA ARG A 161 -25.68 10.73 -34.57
C ARG A 161 -26.59 11.95 -34.47
N ASN A 162 -27.43 12.02 -33.44
CA ASN A 162 -28.32 13.15 -33.21
C ASN A 162 -27.52 14.43 -32.90
N MET A 163 -26.48 14.35 -32.07
CA MET A 163 -25.65 15.50 -31.70
C MET A 163 -24.92 16.11 -32.91
N ARG A 164 -24.44 15.27 -33.84
CA ARG A 164 -23.82 15.74 -35.10
C ARG A 164 -24.82 16.42 -36.04
N LEU A 165 -26.07 15.96 -36.08
CA LEU A 165 -27.11 16.61 -36.89
C LEU A 165 -27.50 17.96 -36.32
N VAL A 166 -27.66 18.06 -34.99
CA VAL A 166 -27.94 19.32 -34.30
C VAL A 166 -26.80 20.32 -34.52
N ALA A 167 -25.54 19.92 -34.34
CA ALA A 167 -24.40 20.81 -34.56
C ALA A 167 -24.32 21.37 -36.00
N ARG A 168 -24.64 20.55 -37.02
CA ARG A 168 -24.69 21.01 -38.42
C ARG A 168 -25.85 21.97 -38.68
N GLN A 169 -26.98 21.76 -38.01
CA GLN A 169 -28.14 22.63 -38.15
C GLN A 169 -27.89 23.99 -37.49
N VAL A 170 -27.27 23.97 -36.32
CA VAL A 170 -26.85 25.15 -35.55
C VAL A 170 -25.81 25.97 -36.33
N SER A 171 -24.82 25.33 -36.97
CA SER A 171 -23.86 26.05 -37.84
C SER A 171 -24.47 26.67 -39.11
N MET A 172 -25.68 26.26 -39.48
CA MET A 172 -26.38 26.76 -40.67
C MET A 172 -27.47 27.79 -40.31
N ASP A 173 -27.66 28.10 -39.02
CA ASP A 173 -28.58 29.12 -38.55
C ASP A 173 -27.87 30.49 -38.51
N PRO A 174 -28.23 31.45 -39.38
CA PRO A 174 -27.61 32.78 -39.42
C PRO A 174 -27.87 33.64 -38.18
N GLY A 175 -28.70 33.17 -37.22
CA GLY A 175 -29.04 33.87 -35.98
C GLY A 175 -28.51 33.23 -34.69
N ASP A 176 -27.59 32.26 -34.78
CA ASP A 176 -27.20 31.40 -33.64
C ASP A 176 -26.34 32.09 -32.55
N ASN A 177 -25.90 33.34 -32.73
CA ASN A 177 -25.08 34.11 -31.75
C ASN A 177 -23.85 33.37 -31.20
N MET A 178 -23.42 32.27 -31.82
CA MET A 178 -22.16 31.62 -31.51
C MET A 178 -21.06 32.34 -32.29
N ASP A 179 -20.43 33.32 -31.64
CA ASP A 179 -19.20 33.96 -32.09
C ASP A 179 -18.09 32.90 -32.16
N LEU A 180 -17.92 32.27 -33.33
CA LEU A 180 -16.81 31.36 -33.64
C LEU A 180 -15.72 32.08 -34.45
#